data_AF-A0A3M1BSR0-F1
#
_entry.id   AF-A0A3M1BSR0-F1
#
_cell.length_a   1.000
_cell.length_b   1.000
_cell.length_c   1.000
_cell.angle_alpha   90.00
_cell.angle_beta   90.00
_cell.angle_gamma   90.00
#
_symmetry.space_group_name_H-M   'P 1'
#
loop_
_entity.id
_entity.type
_entity.pdbx_description
1 polymer ?
#
loop_
_entity_poly.entity_id
_entity_poly.type
_entity_poly.pdbx_seq_one_letter_code
_entity_poly.pdbx_strand_id
1 'polypeptide(L)'
;FGDEAIQTILKRMEDNRGHFFVFVAGYPDNMEAFLKANPGLSSRFDKILKFEDYNPEDLYRIAMQMFEEMGVVVAPEAQEHLDKYFKFLYRYRDKYFGNARTVRQLVAEAIKNQNLRLAALTPEERENITSNVLVLDDVAEFKLDSSGFIFNKRGIGFRRSDD
;
A
#
# COMPACT_ATOMS: atom_id res chain seq x y z
N PHE A 1 -16.11 22.29 -15.09
CA PHE A 1 -14.78 22.63 -14.52
C PHE A 1 -13.66 21.69 -14.99
N GLY A 2 -13.85 20.37 -15.08
CA GLY A 2 -12.79 19.43 -15.49
C GLY A 2 -12.23 19.69 -16.90
N ASP A 3 -13.10 19.87 -17.90
CA ASP A 3 -12.67 20.08 -19.29
C ASP A 3 -11.90 21.38 -19.49
N GLU A 4 -12.32 22.46 -18.83
CA GLU A 4 -11.66 23.77 -18.89
C GLU A 4 -10.25 23.72 -18.28
N ALA A 5 -10.08 22.98 -17.18
CA ALA A 5 -8.76 22.75 -16.59
C ALA A 5 -7.84 21.97 -17.54
N ILE A 6 -8.35 20.90 -18.18
CA ILE A 6 -7.60 20.10 -19.15
C ILE A 6 -7.17 20.96 -20.34
N GLN A 7 -8.08 21.76 -20.90
CA GLN A 7 -7.77 22.65 -22.02
C GLN A 7 -6.71 23.68 -21.67
N THR A 8 -6.81 24.25 -20.46
CA THR A 8 -5.82 25.21 -19.96
C THR A 8 -4.44 24.57 -19.84
N ILE A 9 -4.36 23.35 -19.30
CA ILE A 9 -3.09 22.59 -19.19
C ILE A 9 -2.53 22.29 -20.58
N LEU A 10 -3.35 21.77 -21.50
CA LEU A 10 -2.93 21.45 -22.86
C LEU A 10 -2.37 22.67 -23.59
N LYS A 11 -3.07 23.82 -23.50
CA LYS A 11 -2.58 25.07 -24.06
C LYS A 11 -1.24 25.47 -23.46
N ARG A 12 -1.08 25.34 -22.14
CA ARG A 12 0.18 25.71 -21.47
C ARG A 12 1.34 24.78 -21.80
N MET A 13 1.07 23.50 -22.07
CA MET A 13 2.06 22.53 -22.58
C MET A 13 2.55 22.91 -23.97
N GLU A 14 1.70 23.53 -24.80
CA GLU A 14 2.06 24.02 -26.13
C GLU A 14 2.82 25.34 -26.10
N ASP A 15 2.29 26.34 -25.37
CA ASP A 15 2.83 27.69 -25.36
C ASP A 15 4.24 27.75 -24.72
N ASN A 16 4.59 26.78 -23.86
CA ASN A 16 5.82 26.78 -23.07
C ASN A 16 6.64 25.49 -23.20
N ARG A 17 6.74 24.94 -24.40
CA ARG A 17 7.60 23.78 -24.71
C ARG A 17 9.04 24.01 -24.22
N GLY A 18 9.62 23.00 -23.59
CA GLY A 18 11.00 23.04 -23.05
C GLY A 18 11.16 23.72 -21.68
N HIS A 19 10.13 24.45 -21.21
CA HIS A 19 10.15 25.15 -19.93
C HIS A 19 9.05 24.69 -18.96
N PHE A 20 8.06 23.94 -19.45
CA PHE A 20 6.95 23.43 -18.67
C PHE A 20 6.75 21.95 -18.95
N PHE A 21 6.83 21.14 -17.90
CA PHE A 21 6.66 19.68 -17.96
C PHE A 21 5.49 19.28 -17.08
N VAL A 22 4.65 18.40 -17.59
CA VAL A 22 3.47 17.88 -16.86
C VAL A 22 3.63 16.38 -16.70
N PHE A 23 3.53 15.91 -15.47
CA PHE A 23 3.46 14.50 -15.13
C PHE A 23 2.05 14.20 -14.63
N VAL A 24 1.42 13.20 -15.21
CA VAL A 24 0.13 12.66 -14.77
C VAL A 24 0.35 11.24 -14.28
N ALA A 25 -0.29 10.89 -13.17
CA ALA A 25 -0.17 9.58 -12.55
C ALA A 25 -1.54 9.09 -12.11
N GLY A 26 -1.78 7.80 -12.28
CA GLY A 26 -3.03 7.15 -11.95
C GLY A 26 -2.99 5.67 -12.29
N TYR A 27 -4.05 4.95 -11.92
CA TYR A 27 -4.20 3.54 -12.26
C TYR A 27 -4.32 3.34 -13.78
N PRO A 28 -3.81 2.22 -14.33
CA PRO A 28 -3.77 1.99 -15.78
C PRO A 28 -5.10 2.27 -16.49
N ASP A 29 -6.21 1.67 -16.03
CA ASP A 29 -7.54 1.86 -16.63
C ASP A 29 -7.99 3.33 -16.59
N ASN A 30 -7.71 4.02 -15.48
CA ASN A 30 -8.09 5.43 -15.31
C ASN A 30 -7.28 6.32 -16.24
N MET A 31 -5.98 6.01 -16.42
CA MET A 31 -5.10 6.74 -17.33
C MET A 31 -5.48 6.49 -18.79
N GLU A 32 -5.88 5.27 -19.14
CA GLU A 32 -6.39 4.96 -20.48
C GLU A 32 -7.67 5.75 -20.79
N ALA A 33 -8.62 5.79 -19.84
CA ALA A 33 -9.82 6.60 -19.97
C ALA A 33 -9.50 8.10 -20.08
N PHE A 34 -8.56 8.60 -19.27
CA PHE A 34 -8.10 9.98 -19.32
C PHE A 34 -7.50 10.34 -20.68
N LEU A 35 -6.60 9.52 -21.23
CA LEU A 35 -5.96 9.79 -22.52
C LEU A 35 -6.96 9.76 -23.69
N LYS A 36 -8.00 8.93 -23.60
CA LYS A 36 -9.07 8.81 -24.59
C LYS A 36 -10.13 9.92 -24.46
N ALA A 37 -10.18 10.65 -23.35
CA ALA A 37 -11.17 11.70 -23.12
C ALA A 37 -11.03 12.88 -24.10
N ASN A 38 -9.83 13.13 -24.61
CA ASN A 38 -9.57 14.17 -25.61
C ASN A 38 -8.38 13.79 -26.51
N PRO A 39 -8.51 13.83 -27.85
CA PRO A 39 -7.40 13.55 -28.77
C PRO A 39 -6.12 14.37 -28.50
N GLY A 40 -6.27 15.59 -27.99
CA GLY A 40 -5.17 16.44 -27.55
C GLY A 40 -4.30 15.77 -26.48
N LEU A 41 -4.91 15.09 -25.50
CA LEU A 41 -4.18 14.41 -24.42
C LEU A 41 -3.28 13.29 -24.96
N SER A 42 -3.83 12.40 -25.79
CA SER A 42 -3.07 11.29 -26.37
C SER A 42 -1.85 11.75 -27.16
N SER A 43 -1.93 12.89 -27.85
CA SER A 43 -0.81 13.44 -28.63
C SER A 43 0.25 14.17 -27.81
N ARG A 44 -0.07 14.68 -26.61
CA ARG A 44 0.87 15.42 -25.75
C ARG A 44 1.49 14.57 -24.64
N PHE A 45 0.84 13.48 -24.27
CA PHE A 45 1.34 12.48 -23.33
C PHE A 45 1.83 11.24 -24.08
N ASP A 46 2.89 11.42 -24.89
CA ASP A 46 3.48 10.40 -25.76
C ASP A 46 4.47 9.47 -25.03
N LYS A 47 4.90 9.84 -23.83
CA LYS A 47 5.77 9.04 -22.96
C LYS A 47 4.97 8.44 -21.81
N ILE A 48 4.86 7.12 -21.80
CA ILE A 48 4.18 6.36 -20.75
C ILE A 48 5.22 5.53 -20.00
N LEU A 49 5.30 5.76 -18.69
CA LEU A 49 6.08 4.94 -17.77
C LEU A 49 5.10 4.10 -16.95
N LYS A 50 5.14 2.77 -17.14
CA LYS A 50 4.33 1.83 -16.38
C LYS A 50 5.12 1.35 -15.16
N PHE A 51 4.56 1.54 -13.97
CA PHE A 51 5.06 0.96 -12.74
C PHE A 51 4.31 -0.34 -12.49
N GLU A 52 5.02 -1.46 -12.58
CA GLU A 52 4.46 -2.77 -12.21
C GLU A 52 4.38 -2.87 -10.68
N ASP A 53 3.44 -3.70 -10.20
CA ASP A 53 3.39 -4.04 -8.78
C ASP A 53 4.69 -4.73 -8.35
N TYR A 54 5.09 -4.50 -7.10
CA TYR A 54 6.17 -5.27 -6.50
C TYR A 54 5.77 -6.75 -6.44
N ASN A 55 6.71 -7.63 -6.80
CA ASN A 55 6.53 -9.06 -6.59
C ASN A 55 6.53 -9.38 -5.07
N PRO A 56 6.07 -10.58 -4.67
CA PRO A 56 6.03 -10.97 -3.25
C PRO A 56 7.36 -10.80 -2.53
N GLU A 57 8.47 -11.12 -3.20
CA GLU A 57 9.81 -11.06 -2.64
C GLU A 57 10.23 -9.62 -2.36
N ASP A 58 9.89 -8.69 -3.23
CA ASP A 58 10.15 -7.25 -3.06
C ASP A 58 9.27 -6.67 -1.95
N LEU A 59 7.99 -7.07 -1.85
CA LEU A 59 7.12 -6.66 -0.74
C LEU A 59 7.68 -7.13 0.62
N TYR A 60 8.14 -8.39 0.68
CA TYR A 60 8.80 -8.95 1.86
C TYR A 60 10.08 -8.20 2.20
N ARG A 61 10.94 -7.91 1.22
CA ARG A 61 12.18 -7.14 1.41
C ARG A 61 11.91 -5.74 1.93
N ILE A 62 10.91 -5.04 1.40
CA ILE A 62 10.49 -3.72 1.90
C ILE A 62 10.07 -3.84 3.36
N ALA A 63 9.29 -4.86 3.73
CA ALA A 63 8.86 -5.07 5.12
C ALA A 63 10.05 -5.30 6.05
N MET A 64 10.99 -6.19 5.66
CA MET A 64 12.19 -6.48 6.45
C MET A 64 13.08 -5.24 6.63
N GLN A 65 13.28 -4.45 5.56
CA GLN A 65 14.01 -3.20 5.64
C GLN A 65 13.34 -2.21 6.61
N MET A 66 12.00 -2.11 6.58
CA MET A 66 11.29 -1.25 7.51
C MET A 66 11.43 -1.70 8.98
N PHE A 67 11.38 -3.01 9.25
CA PHE A 67 11.63 -3.52 10.60
C PHE A 67 13.06 -3.22 11.06
N GLU A 68 14.04 -3.41 10.18
CA GLU A 68 15.45 -3.08 10.44
C GLU A 68 15.65 -1.60 10.75
N GLU A 69 15.05 -0.69 9.95
CA GLU A 69 15.09 0.76 10.18
C GLU A 69 14.50 1.17 11.53
N MET A 70 13.57 0.38 12.08
CA MET A 70 12.98 0.59 13.41
C MET A 70 13.73 -0.14 14.53
N GLY A 71 14.82 -0.86 14.22
CA GLY A 71 15.61 -1.64 15.18
C GLY A 71 14.92 -2.92 15.67
N VAL A 72 13.93 -3.41 14.92
CA VAL A 72 13.15 -4.61 15.25
C VAL A 72 13.70 -5.83 14.51
N VAL A 73 14.00 -6.87 15.27
CA VAL A 73 14.44 -8.17 14.74
C VAL A 73 13.23 -9.10 14.62
N VAL A 74 12.96 -9.58 13.42
CA VAL A 74 11.84 -10.50 13.17
C VAL A 74 12.30 -11.94 13.40
N ALA A 75 11.61 -12.67 14.28
CA ALA A 75 11.91 -14.08 14.56
C ALA A 75 11.66 -14.97 13.33
N PRO A 76 12.39 -16.09 13.16
CA PRO A 76 12.28 -16.96 11.97
C PRO A 76 10.85 -17.39 11.62
N GLU A 77 10.04 -17.74 12.62
CA GLU A 77 8.66 -18.17 12.44
C GLU A 77 7.76 -17.03 11.93
N ALA A 78 8.00 -15.80 12.42
CA ALA A 78 7.31 -14.61 11.95
C ALA A 78 7.74 -14.22 10.53
N GLN A 79 9.03 -14.38 10.19
CA GLN A 79 9.54 -14.18 8.84
C GLN A 79 8.86 -15.14 7.85
N GLU A 80 8.80 -16.44 8.18
CA GLU A 80 8.15 -17.44 7.34
C GLU A 80 6.65 -17.14 7.16
N HIS A 81 5.98 -16.69 8.22
CA HIS A 81 4.58 -16.28 8.16
C HIS A 81 4.37 -15.08 7.24
N LEU A 82 5.19 -14.04 7.38
CA LEU A 82 5.13 -12.83 6.56
C LEU A 82 5.40 -13.13 5.07
N ASP A 83 6.39 -13.97 4.75
CA ASP A 83 6.68 -14.39 3.37
C ASP A 83 5.45 -15.07 2.73
N LYS A 84 4.83 -16.03 3.44
CA LYS A 84 3.59 -16.68 3.00
C LYS A 84 2.47 -15.68 2.81
N TYR A 85 2.35 -14.72 3.72
CA TYR A 85 1.31 -13.70 3.67
C TYR A 85 1.48 -12.74 2.49
N PHE A 86 2.69 -12.29 2.17
CA PHE A 86 2.93 -11.45 0.98
C PHE A 86 2.66 -12.19 -0.33
N LYS A 87 3.03 -13.47 -0.43
CA LYS A 87 2.68 -14.32 -1.58
C LYS A 87 1.17 -14.45 -1.76
N PHE A 88 0.46 -14.61 -0.65
CA PHE A 88 -0.98 -14.69 -0.64
C PHE A 88 -1.63 -13.34 -1.03
N LEU A 89 -1.20 -12.22 -0.45
CA LEU A 89 -1.67 -10.88 -0.84
C LEU A 89 -1.47 -10.62 -2.32
N TYR A 90 -0.28 -10.91 -2.85
CA TYR A 90 0.01 -10.72 -4.25
C TYR A 90 -0.92 -11.55 -5.14
N ARG A 91 -1.19 -12.82 -4.78
CA ARG A 91 -2.06 -13.71 -5.55
C ARG A 91 -3.52 -13.22 -5.62
N TYR A 92 -4.02 -12.61 -4.55
CA TYR A 92 -5.43 -12.19 -4.42
C TYR A 92 -5.64 -10.66 -4.49
N ARG A 93 -4.63 -9.92 -4.91
CA ARG A 93 -4.71 -8.45 -5.03
C ARG A 93 -5.70 -8.02 -6.10
N ASP A 94 -6.31 -6.87 -5.89
CA ASP A 94 -7.09 -6.19 -6.92
C ASP A 94 -6.23 -5.23 -7.75
N LYS A 95 -6.83 -4.59 -8.76
CA LYS A 95 -6.16 -3.60 -9.61
C LYS A 95 -5.79 -2.29 -8.90
N TYR A 96 -6.20 -2.13 -7.65
CA TYR A 96 -5.94 -0.94 -6.82
C TYR A 96 -4.96 -1.24 -5.68
N PHE A 97 -4.22 -2.35 -5.78
CA PHE A 97 -3.28 -2.80 -4.76
C PHE A 97 -2.29 -1.70 -4.35
N GLY A 98 -2.21 -1.45 -3.04
CA GLY A 98 -1.45 -0.34 -2.47
C GLY A 98 0.08 -0.48 -2.53
N ASN A 99 0.62 -1.62 -2.97
CA ASN A 99 2.06 -1.87 -3.03
C ASN A 99 2.77 -1.51 -1.70
N ALA A 100 3.81 -0.68 -1.74
CA ALA A 100 4.54 -0.23 -0.56
C ALA A 100 3.65 0.46 0.50
N ARG A 101 2.49 1.02 0.13
CA ARG A 101 1.51 1.52 1.12
C ARG A 101 0.93 0.37 1.94
N THR A 102 0.58 -0.74 1.31
CA THR A 102 0.08 -1.94 2.00
C THR A 102 1.14 -2.49 2.94
N VAL A 103 2.40 -2.59 2.48
CA VAL A 103 3.53 -3.04 3.33
C VAL A 103 3.67 -2.16 4.57
N ARG A 104 3.66 -0.82 4.40
CA ARG A 104 3.73 0.12 5.53
C ARG A 104 2.60 -0.08 6.55
N GLN A 105 1.38 -0.35 6.08
CA GLN A 105 0.24 -0.60 6.97
C GLN A 105 0.42 -1.89 7.77
N LEU A 106 0.88 -2.96 7.12
CA LEU A 106 1.13 -4.25 7.78
C LEU A 106 2.25 -4.17 8.80
N VAL A 107 3.36 -3.50 8.45
CA VAL A 107 4.47 -3.28 9.38
C VAL A 107 3.98 -2.49 10.60
N ALA A 108 3.23 -1.40 10.39
CA ALA A 108 2.69 -0.62 11.50
C ALA A 108 1.76 -1.43 12.42
N GLU A 109 0.94 -2.31 11.85
CA GLU A 109 0.06 -3.17 12.64
C GLU A 109 0.84 -4.24 13.41
N ALA A 110 1.84 -4.86 12.79
CA ALA A 110 2.70 -5.85 13.45
C ALA A 110 3.47 -5.23 14.65
N ILE A 111 3.98 -4.00 14.50
CA ILE A 111 4.61 -3.25 15.60
C ILE A 111 3.61 -2.90 16.70
N LYS A 112 2.38 -2.51 16.32
CA LYS A 112 1.32 -2.27 17.30
C LYS A 112 1.02 -3.55 18.10
N ASN A 113 0.92 -4.70 17.45
CA ASN A 113 0.68 -5.98 18.12
C ASN A 113 1.82 -6.36 19.06
N GLN A 114 3.06 -6.17 18.63
CA GLN A 114 4.25 -6.32 19.48
C GLN A 114 4.16 -5.46 20.73
N ASN A 115 3.83 -4.17 20.58
CA ASN A 115 3.70 -3.25 21.71
C ASN A 115 2.58 -3.67 22.68
N LEU A 116 1.45 -4.14 22.16
CA LEU A 116 0.34 -4.65 22.98
C LEU A 116 0.74 -5.91 23.75
N ARG A 117 1.44 -6.85 23.11
CA ARG A 117 1.99 -8.05 23.76
C ARG A 117 2.94 -7.68 24.88
N LEU A 118 3.91 -6.80 24.62
CA LEU A 118 4.89 -6.35 25.62
C LEU A 118 4.24 -5.60 26.79
N ALA A 119 3.21 -4.80 26.52
CA ALA A 119 2.47 -4.08 27.55
C ALA A 119 1.70 -5.02 28.51
N ALA A 120 1.27 -6.18 28.02
CA ALA A 120 0.55 -7.18 28.81
C ALA A 120 1.46 -8.02 29.73
N LEU A 121 2.78 -7.98 29.54
CA LEU A 121 3.73 -8.74 30.36
C LEU A 121 3.83 -8.19 31.78
N THR A 122 3.94 -9.11 32.74
CA THR A 122 4.28 -8.83 34.14
C THR A 122 5.73 -8.32 34.28
N PRO A 123 6.09 -7.65 35.40
CA PRO A 123 7.45 -7.18 35.62
C PRO A 123 8.52 -8.30 35.52
N GLU A 124 8.22 -9.49 36.03
CA GLU A 124 9.13 -10.65 36.02
C GLU A 124 9.35 -11.20 34.59
N GLU A 125 8.31 -11.19 33.75
CA GLU A 125 8.41 -11.61 32.35
C GLU A 125 9.20 -10.60 31.50
N ARG A 126 9.09 -9.30 31.81
CA ARG A 126 9.82 -8.23 31.08
C ARG A 126 11.33 -8.30 31.29
N GLU A 127 11.79 -8.77 32.44
CA GLU A 127 13.23 -8.90 32.74
C GLU A 127 13.89 -9.98 31.87
N ASN A 128 13.10 -10.95 31.38
CA ASN A 128 13.58 -12.12 30.66
C ASN A 128 13.34 -12.08 29.15
N ILE A 129 12.79 -10.98 28.60
CA ILE A 129 12.45 -10.88 27.18
C ILE A 129 13.27 -9.83 26.43
N THR A 130 13.67 -10.17 25.20
CA THR A 130 14.26 -9.21 24.27
C THR A 130 13.14 -8.38 23.62
N SER A 131 12.96 -7.15 24.07
CA SER A 131 11.86 -6.27 23.68
C SER A 131 11.86 -5.85 22.20
N ASN A 132 13.00 -5.95 21.51
CA ASN A 132 13.10 -5.61 20.10
C ASN A 132 12.82 -6.78 19.14
N VAL A 133 12.35 -7.93 19.66
CA VAL A 133 12.04 -9.11 18.83
C VAL A 133 10.55 -9.20 18.53
N LEU A 134 10.22 -9.24 17.24
CA LEU A 134 8.88 -9.46 16.72
C LEU A 134 8.67 -10.96 16.47
N VAL A 135 7.70 -11.56 17.16
CA VAL A 135 7.48 -13.02 17.15
C VAL A 135 6.23 -13.39 16.35
N LEU A 136 5.99 -14.69 16.17
CA LEU A 136 4.86 -15.20 15.39
C LEU A 136 3.51 -14.64 15.86
N ASP A 137 3.29 -14.52 17.17
CA ASP A 137 2.04 -14.01 17.74
C ASP A 137 1.73 -12.57 17.30
N ASP A 138 2.75 -11.74 17.04
CA ASP A 138 2.57 -10.35 16.61
C ASP A 138 2.02 -10.23 15.18
N VAL A 139 2.17 -11.29 14.39
CA VAL A 139 1.72 -11.38 12.98
C VAL A 139 0.63 -12.43 12.77
N ALA A 140 0.21 -13.15 13.81
CA ALA A 140 -0.71 -14.26 13.70
C ALA A 140 -2.11 -13.88 13.19
N GLU A 141 -2.47 -12.59 13.25
CA GLU A 141 -3.72 -12.06 12.68
C GLU A 141 -3.70 -11.93 11.16
N PHE A 142 -2.53 -12.02 10.51
CA PHE A 142 -2.39 -11.96 9.05
C PHE A 142 -2.80 -13.29 8.42
N LYS A 143 -4.11 -13.55 8.39
CA LYS A 143 -4.67 -14.83 7.95
C LYS A 143 -4.48 -15.05 6.45
N LEU A 144 -4.14 -16.30 6.11
CA LEU A 144 -4.03 -16.80 4.73
C LEU A 144 -5.39 -17.30 4.21
N ASP A 145 -6.47 -16.60 4.55
CA ASP A 145 -7.82 -16.95 4.11
C ASP A 145 -8.47 -15.80 3.35
N SER A 146 -9.25 -16.15 2.34
CA SER A 146 -9.98 -15.17 1.51
C SER A 146 -11.23 -14.64 2.20
N SER A 147 -11.66 -15.23 3.31
CA SER A 147 -12.84 -14.81 4.09
C SER A 147 -12.66 -13.41 4.69
N GLY A 148 -11.43 -13.01 5.02
CA GLY A 148 -11.10 -11.66 5.50
C GLY A 148 -11.00 -10.57 4.42
N PHE A 149 -10.98 -10.92 3.12
CA PHE A 149 -10.68 -10.00 2.00
C PHE A 149 -11.86 -9.16 1.52
N ILE A 150 -12.93 -9.06 2.30
CA ILE A 150 -13.91 -8.02 2.00
C ILE A 150 -13.20 -6.69 2.27
N PHE A 151 -12.67 -6.09 1.20
CA PHE A 151 -12.27 -4.69 1.04
C PHE A 151 -13.49 -3.76 1.28
N ASN A 152 -14.24 -4.02 2.35
CA ASN A 152 -15.13 -3.05 2.95
C ASN A 152 -14.22 -1.99 3.54
N LYS A 153 -13.93 -0.97 2.72
CA LYS A 153 -13.90 0.39 3.26
C LYS A 153 -15.07 0.46 4.22
N ARG A 154 -14.82 0.60 5.52
CA ARG A 154 -15.86 1.06 6.45
C ARG A 154 -16.29 2.41 5.91
N GLY A 155 -17.35 2.43 5.10
CA GLY A 155 -18.00 3.68 4.74
C GLY A 155 -18.47 4.28 6.06
N ILE A 156 -17.96 5.46 6.40
CA ILE A 156 -18.58 6.29 7.42
C ILE A 156 -19.86 6.81 6.78
N GLY A 157 -20.88 5.95 6.72
CA GLY A 157 -22.21 6.25 6.24
C GLY A 157 -23.10 6.45 7.45
N PHE A 158 -23.59 7.67 7.65
CA PHE A 158 -24.74 7.89 8.51
C PHE A 158 -25.91 7.10 7.93
N ARG A 159 -26.44 6.13 8.70
CA ARG A 159 -27.73 5.50 8.40
C ARG A 159 -28.75 6.62 8.28
N ARG A 160 -29.29 6.84 7.08
CA ARG A 160 -30.61 7.47 6.97
C ARG A 160 -31.60 6.45 7.52
N SER A 161 -32.26 6.83 8.60
CA SER A 161 -33.52 6.23 9.03
C SER A 161 -34.56 6.60 7.97
N ASP A 162 -35.02 5.62 7.21
CA ASP A 162 -36.24 5.77 6.41
C ASP A 162 -37.43 5.37 7.30
N ASP A 163 -38.37 6.33 7.40
CA ASP A 163 -39.78 6.32 7.81
C ASP A 163 -40.34 5.19 8.71
#